data_AF-A0A430KUE7-F1
#
_entry.id   AF-A0A430KUE7-F1
#
_cell.length_a   1.000
_cell.length_b   1.000
_cell.length_c   1.000
_cell.angle_alpha   90.00
_cell.angle_beta   90.00
_cell.angle_gamma   90.00
#
_symmetry.space_group_name_H-M   'P 1'
#
loop_
_entity.id
_entity.type
_entity.pdbx_description
1 polymer ?
#
loop_
_entity_poly.entity_id
_entity_poly.type
_entity_poly.pdbx_seq_one_letter_code
_entity_poly.pdbx_strand_id
1 'polypeptide(L)'
;MINHKILEGISGQIGQLFEQTRHRSVETELQQQINALLQGAFSRMDLVTREEFDAQSAVLSRSRAKLEQLQLEIERLEQQVNKAGD
;
A
#
# COMPACT_ATOMS: atom_id res chain seq x y z
N MET A 1 0.15 -2.98 1.37
CA MET A 1 0.39 -4.18 0.54
C MET A 1 -0.88 -4.46 -0.25
N ILE A 2 -0.80 -4.69 -1.55
CA ILE A 2 -1.98 -5.02 -2.37
C ILE A 2 -2.58 -6.32 -1.84
N ASN A 3 -3.88 -6.31 -1.55
CA ASN A 3 -4.59 -7.45 -0.97
C ASN A 3 -4.79 -8.53 -2.04
N HIS A 4 -4.12 -9.68 -1.90
CA HIS A 4 -4.15 -10.81 -2.85
C HIS A 4 -5.58 -11.29 -3.16
N LYS A 5 -6.51 -11.18 -2.20
CA LYS A 5 -7.93 -11.54 -2.37
C LYS A 5 -8.65 -10.70 -3.43
N ILE A 6 -8.22 -9.45 -3.62
CA ILE A 6 -8.81 -8.55 -4.63
C ILE A 6 -8.34 -8.96 -6.03
N LEU A 7 -7.07 -9.34 -6.16
CA LEU A 7 -6.51 -9.81 -7.43
C LEU A 7 -7.16 -11.13 -7.89
N GLU A 8 -7.38 -12.06 -6.97
CA GLU A 8 -8.12 -13.30 -7.25
C GLU A 8 -9.57 -13.02 -7.65
N GLY A 9 -10.26 -12.10 -6.96
CA GLY A 9 -11.63 -11.70 -7.27
C GLY A 9 -11.78 -11.07 -8.67
N ILE A 10 -10.86 -10.17 -9.03
CA ILE A 10 -10.82 -9.56 -10.37
C ILE A 10 -10.54 -10.62 -11.44
N SER A 11 -9.54 -11.49 -11.22
CA SER A 11 -9.20 -12.55 -12.16
C SER A 11 -10.38 -13.51 -12.40
N GLY A 12 -11.12 -13.85 -11.34
CA GLY A 12 -12.32 -14.68 -11.45
C GLY A 12 -13.44 -14.00 -12.25
N GLN A 13 -13.72 -12.73 -11.98
CA GLN A 13 -14.77 -11.97 -12.69
C GLN A 13 -14.42 -11.72 -14.17
N ILE A 14 -13.15 -11.43 -14.48
CA ILE A 14 -12.68 -11.27 -15.86
C ILE A 14 -12.76 -12.60 -16.60
N GLY A 15 -12.35 -13.71 -15.98
CA GLY A 15 -12.45 -15.05 -16.58
C GLY A 15 -13.89 -15.43 -16.93
N GLN A 16 -14.84 -15.12 -16.04
CA GLN A 16 -16.28 -15.35 -16.31
C GLN A 16 -16.83 -14.48 -17.45
N LEU A 17 -16.45 -13.20 -17.50
CA LEU A 17 -16.84 -12.30 -18.58
C LEU A 17 -16.28 -12.74 -19.94
N PHE A 18 -15.04 -13.21 -19.96
CA PHE A 18 -14.39 -13.73 -21.16
C PHE A 18 -15.08 -15.02 -21.66
N GLU A 19 -15.47 -15.90 -20.75
CA GLU A 19 -16.22 -17.13 -21.09
C GLU A 19 -17.61 -16.82 -21.66
N GLN A 20 -18.31 -15.83 -21.10
CA GLN A 20 -19.64 -15.40 -21.55
C GLN A 20 -19.63 -14.72 -22.92
N THR A 21 -18.55 -14.00 -23.25
CA THR A 21 -18.43 -13.25 -24.51
C THR A 21 -17.82 -14.06 -25.65
N ARG A 22 -17.25 -15.25 -25.38
CA ARG A 22 -16.73 -16.17 -26.41
C ARG A 22 -17.76 -16.58 -27.49
N HIS A 23 -19.05 -16.40 -27.23
CA HIS A 23 -20.16 -16.69 -28.14
C HIS A 23 -20.81 -15.46 -28.78
N ARG A 24 -20.37 -14.23 -28.47
CA ARG A 24 -20.90 -12.97 -28.99
C ARG A 24 -19.74 -12.05 -29.39
N SER A 25 -19.64 -11.69 -30.66
CA SER A 25 -18.65 -10.77 -31.23
C SER A 25 -18.87 -9.32 -30.77
N VAL A 26 -18.66 -9.07 -29.48
CA VAL A 26 -18.94 -7.80 -28.81
C VAL A 26 -17.75 -7.42 -27.93
N GLU A 27 -16.60 -7.18 -28.57
CA GLU A 27 -15.35 -6.80 -27.89
C GLU A 27 -15.47 -5.47 -27.15
N THR A 28 -16.23 -4.51 -27.70
CA THR A 28 -16.38 -3.16 -27.12
C THR A 28 -17.16 -3.17 -25.81
N GLU A 29 -18.24 -3.97 -25.69
CA GLU A 29 -19.00 -4.09 -24.43
C GLU A 29 -18.17 -4.80 -23.36
N LEU A 30 -17.40 -5.81 -23.75
CA LEU A 30 -16.47 -6.49 -22.84
C LEU A 30 -15.45 -5.51 -22.25
N GLN A 31 -14.86 -4.66 -23.09
CA GLN A 31 -13.87 -3.68 -22.66
C GLN A 31 -14.47 -2.65 -21.68
N GLN A 32 -15.70 -2.21 -21.92
CA GLN A 32 -16.42 -1.32 -21.00
C GLN A 32 -16.71 -2.01 -19.66
N GLN A 33 -17.14 -3.28 -19.68
CA GLN A 33 -17.43 -4.05 -18.47
C GLN A 33 -16.18 -4.28 -17.62
N ILE A 34 -15.05 -4.62 -18.26
CA ILE A 34 -13.75 -4.79 -17.59
C ILE A 34 -13.29 -3.47 -16.96
N ASN A 35 -13.39 -2.36 -17.69
CA ASN A 35 -13.05 -1.04 -17.16
C ASN A 35 -13.88 -0.69 -15.92
N ALA A 36 -15.20 -0.93 -15.96
CA ALA A 36 -16.08 -0.68 -14.81
C ALA A 36 -15.73 -1.55 -13.60
N LEU A 37 -15.38 -2.83 -13.81
CA LEU A 37 -14.93 -3.73 -12.74
C LEU A 37 -13.61 -3.27 -12.12
N LEU A 38 -12.63 -2.88 -12.94
CA LEU A 38 -11.35 -2.36 -12.45
C LEU A 38 -11.54 -1.07 -11.65
N GLN A 39 -12.38 -0.16 -12.15
CA GLN A 39 -12.67 1.09 -11.48
C GLN A 39 -13.40 0.87 -10.15
N GLY A 40 -14.38 -0.05 -10.12
CA GLY A 40 -15.04 -0.46 -8.87
C GLY A 40 -14.13 -1.24 -7.91
N ALA A 41 -13.12 -1.94 -8.41
CA ALA A 41 -12.12 -2.60 -7.57
C ALA A 41 -11.15 -1.58 -6.96
N PHE A 42 -10.65 -0.63 -7.76
CA PHE A 42 -9.77 0.45 -7.26
C PHE A 42 -10.48 1.35 -6.25
N SER A 43 -11.76 1.67 -6.45
CA SER A 43 -12.54 2.44 -5.47
C SER A 43 -12.77 1.72 -4.14
N ARG A 44 -12.67 0.37 -4.13
CA ARG A 44 -12.77 -0.46 -2.92
C ARG A 44 -11.41 -0.70 -2.25
N MET A 45 -10.33 -0.28 -2.90
CA MET A 45 -9.01 -0.30 -2.31
C MET A 45 -8.79 1.06 -1.63
N ASP A 46 -8.30 1.06 -0.39
CA ASP A 46 -7.84 2.28 0.31
C ASP A 46 -6.53 2.77 -0.33
N LEU A 47 -6.60 3.17 -1.60
CA LEU A 47 -5.48 3.65 -2.39
C LEU A 47 -5.16 5.06 -1.95
N VAL A 48 -3.90 5.28 -1.60
CA VAL A 48 -3.33 6.62 -1.46
C VAL A 48 -2.56 6.94 -2.72
N THR A 49 -2.49 8.22 -3.05
CA THR A 49 -1.66 8.68 -4.16
C THR A 49 -0.19 8.38 -3.88
N ARG A 50 0.60 8.29 -4.95
CA ARG A 50 2.06 8.11 -4.83
C ARG A 50 2.70 9.23 -4.00
N GLU A 51 2.22 10.46 -4.19
CA GLU A 51 2.71 11.64 -3.46
C GLU A 51 2.41 11.56 -1.96
N GLU A 52 1.20 11.16 -1.56
CA GLU A 52 0.85 10.95 -0.15
C GLU A 52 1.69 9.84 0.48
N PHE A 53 1.92 8.74 -0.25
CA PHE A 53 2.79 7.66 0.21
C PHE A 53 4.22 8.13 0.44
N ASP A 54 4.78 8.88 -0.51
CA ASP A 54 6.15 9.39 -0.44
C ASP A 54 6.28 10.42 0.71
N ALA A 55 5.26 11.27 0.92
CA ALA A 55 5.21 12.21 2.03
C ALA A 55 5.22 11.50 3.40
N GLN A 56 4.40 10.46 3.58
CA GLN A 56 4.38 9.68 4.82
C GLN A 56 5.68 8.90 5.04
N SER A 57 6.26 8.35 3.97
CA SER A 57 7.57 7.69 4.04
C SER A 57 8.67 8.65 4.49
N ALA A 58 8.64 9.90 4.02
CA ALA A 58 9.58 10.94 4.46
C ALA A 58 9.39 11.32 5.93
N VAL A 59 8.14 11.43 6.41
CA VAL A 59 7.85 11.66 7.84
C VAL A 59 8.43 10.52 8.68
N LEU A 60 8.18 9.27 8.30
CA LEU A 60 8.68 8.10 9.01
C LEU A 60 10.21 8.05 9.06
N SER A 61 10.87 8.40 7.95
CA SER A 61 12.33 8.49 7.89
C SER A 61 12.88 9.51 8.89
N ARG A 62 12.28 10.70 8.97
CA ARG A 62 12.67 11.73 9.95
C ARG A 62 12.44 11.27 11.39
N SER A 63 11.32 10.61 11.65
CA SER A 63 11.02 10.07 12.99
C SER A 63 12.03 9.02 13.42
N ARG A 64 12.46 8.13 12.52
CA ARG A 64 13.52 7.15 12.79
C ARG A 64 14.85 7.82 13.13
N ALA A 65 15.26 8.79 12.32
CA ALA A 65 16.48 9.55 12.60
C ALA A 65 16.42 10.27 13.96
N LYS A 66 15.26 10.83 14.33
CA LYS A 66 15.09 11.47 15.63
C LYS A 66 15.12 10.47 16.79
N LEU A 67 14.55 9.27 16.60
CA LEU A 67 14.61 8.20 17.59
C LEU A 67 16.04 7.73 17.83
N GLU A 68 16.83 7.52 16.78
CA GLU A 68 18.24 7.15 16.88
C GLU A 68 19.05 8.20 17.65
N GLN A 69 18.83 9.49 17.36
CA GLN A 69 19.47 10.57 18.12
C GLN A 69 19.11 10.56 19.60
N LEU A 70 17.84 10.35 19.93
CA LEU A 70 17.38 10.29 21.31
C LEU A 70 17.94 9.07 22.05
N GLN A 71 18.05 7.92 21.37
CA GLN A 71 18.69 6.73 21.93
C GLN A 71 20.15 7.01 22.32
N LEU A 72 20.93 7.64 21.43
CA LEU A 72 22.32 8.03 21.72
C LEU A 72 22.42 9.03 22.88
N GLU A 73 21.48 9.97 22.96
CA GLU A 73 21.46 10.94 24.05
C GLU A 73 21.16 10.27 25.40
N ILE A 74 20.22 9.33 25.44
CA ILE A 74 19.90 8.53 26.62
C ILE A 74 21.12 7.71 27.05
N GLU A 75 21.75 6.96 26.13
CA GLU A 75 22.95 6.17 26.45
C GLU A 75 24.07 7.03 27.04
N ARG A 76 24.28 8.23 26.46
CA ARG A 76 25.27 9.19 26.97
C ARG A 76 24.94 9.66 28.39
N LEU A 77 23.67 9.90 28.68
CA LEU A 77 23.21 10.32 30.01
C LEU A 77 23.31 9.18 31.03
N GLU A 78 22.90 7.97 30.66
CA GLU A 78 23.03 6.76 31.49
C GLU A 78 24.50 6.52 31.87
N GLN A 79 25.44 6.67 30.93
CA GLN A 79 26.86 6.58 31.21
C GLN A 79 27.37 7.66 32.19
N GLN A 80 26.84 8.88 32.12
CA GLN A 80 27.24 9.96 33.04
C GLN A 80 26.72 9.71 34.45
N VAL A 81 25.47 9.25 34.58
CA VAL A 81 24.88 8.90 35.88
C VAL A 81 25.65 7.76 36.53
N ASN A 82 25.96 6.69 35.77
CA ASN A 82 26.74 5.56 36.29
C ASN A 82 28.16 5.98 36.72
N LYS A 83 28.82 6.88 35.97
CA LYS A 83 30.15 7.41 36.34
C LYS A 83 30.15 8.33 37.56
N ALA A 84 29.01 8.95 37.90
CA ALA A 84 28.89 9.83 39.05
C ALA A 84 28.49 9.09 40.35
N GLY A 85 28.07 7.82 40.24
CA GLY A 85 27.68 6.96 41.36
C GLY A 85 28.78 6.02 41.88
N ASP A 86 29.88 5.88 41.13
CA ASP A 86 31.15 5.24 41.57
C ASP A 86 32.12 6.30 42.13
#